data_AF-A0A9E2EC69-F1
#
_entry.id   AF-A0A9E2EC69-F1
#
_cell.length_a   1.000
_cell.length_b   1.000
_cell.length_c   1.000
_cell.angle_alpha   90.00
_cell.angle_beta   90.00
_cell.angle_gamma   90.00
#
_symmetry.space_group_name_H-M   'P 1'
#
loop_
_entity.id
_entity.type
_entity.pdbx_description
1 polymer ?
#
loop_
_entity_poly.entity_id
_entity_poly.type
_entity_poly.pdbx_seq_one_letter_code
_entity_poly.pdbx_strand_id
1 'polypeptide(L)'
;MPINIKKKGANKVGYKKPPKSSQFKPGKSGNPKGRPKETRNFKTDLLEELQETIAIKESGQTKTVSKQRAMLKILTAKAVQGDIKATTIIVNLVHKLLHDETSDEDTTDLSAADQAILEHYKSKVIYQAKKEGEIK
;
A
#
# COMPACT_ATOMS: atom_id res chain seq x y z
N MET A 1 8.77 -9.04 77.17
CA MET A 1 7.87 -8.66 76.05
C MET A 1 8.43 -9.25 74.76
N PRO A 2 7.67 -10.03 73.97
CA PRO A 2 8.21 -10.66 72.78
C PRO A 2 8.39 -9.65 71.64
N ILE A 3 9.55 -9.73 70.98
CA ILE A 3 9.93 -8.88 69.85
C ILE A 3 9.16 -9.33 68.60
N ASN A 4 8.36 -8.43 68.02
CA ASN A 4 7.56 -8.69 66.83
C ASN A 4 8.40 -8.50 65.54
N ILE A 5 8.91 -9.61 64.99
CA ILE A 5 9.66 -9.61 63.74
C ILE A 5 8.67 -9.60 62.56
N LYS A 6 8.40 -8.41 62.00
CA LYS A 6 7.64 -8.29 60.74
C LYS A 6 8.41 -8.95 59.58
N LYS A 7 7.88 -10.04 59.03
CA LYS A 7 8.37 -10.74 57.82
C LYS A 7 8.45 -9.77 56.63
N LYS A 8 9.65 -9.30 56.26
CA LYS A 8 9.93 -8.60 54.99
C LYS A 8 10.04 -9.64 53.88
N GLY A 9 8.93 -9.99 53.22
CA GLY A 9 8.95 -11.04 52.19
C GLY A 9 7.92 -10.83 51.09
N ALA A 10 8.00 -9.73 50.33
CA ALA A 10 7.12 -9.55 49.17
C ALA A 10 7.77 -8.86 47.94
N ASN A 11 9.03 -8.43 48.04
CA ASN A 11 9.69 -7.57 47.04
C ASN A 11 11.09 -8.09 46.62
N LYS A 12 11.29 -9.40 46.47
CA LYS A 12 12.56 -9.93 45.95
C LYS A 12 12.49 -9.94 44.42
N VAL A 13 13.02 -8.88 43.80
CA VAL A 13 13.18 -8.75 42.34
C VAL A 13 14.15 -9.82 41.85
N GLY A 14 13.89 -10.45 40.71
CA GLY A 14 14.72 -11.55 40.19
C GLY A 14 14.26 -12.06 38.83
N TYR A 15 14.88 -13.13 38.34
CA TYR A 15 14.51 -13.73 37.05
C TYR A 15 13.01 -14.05 36.98
N LYS A 16 12.34 -13.60 35.91
CA LYS A 16 10.88 -13.69 35.71
C LYS A 16 10.01 -13.01 36.79
N LYS A 17 10.58 -12.12 37.61
CA LYS A 17 9.88 -11.37 38.67
C LYS A 17 10.15 -9.86 38.53
N PRO A 18 9.53 -9.18 37.55
CA PRO A 18 9.69 -7.75 37.37
C PRO A 18 9.10 -6.98 38.57
N PRO A 19 9.67 -5.83 38.94
CA PRO A 19 9.23 -5.05 40.10
C PRO A 19 7.79 -4.56 39.92
N LYS A 20 6.96 -4.71 40.97
CA LYS A 20 5.52 -4.36 40.95
C LYS A 20 5.25 -2.90 40.60
N SER A 21 6.16 -1.99 40.95
CA SER A 21 6.05 -0.56 40.64
C SER A 21 6.09 -0.24 39.15
N SER A 22 6.67 -1.13 38.34
CA SER A 22 6.85 -0.94 36.88
C SER A 22 5.94 -1.86 36.04
N GLN A 23 5.13 -2.71 36.69
CA GLN A 23 4.18 -3.56 35.99
C GLN A 23 2.99 -2.74 35.48
N PHE A 24 2.59 -2.97 34.23
CA PHE A 24 1.35 -2.39 33.70
C PHE A 24 0.14 -3.03 34.38
N LYS A 25 -0.93 -2.25 34.58
CA LYS A 25 -2.20 -2.77 35.09
C LYS A 25 -2.81 -3.72 34.05
N PRO A 26 -3.44 -4.83 34.46
CA PRO A 26 -4.20 -5.69 33.55
C PRO A 26 -5.19 -4.87 32.72
N GLY A 27 -5.22 -5.10 31.39
CA GLY A 27 -6.06 -4.35 30.45
C GLY A 27 -5.56 -2.97 30.05
N LYS A 28 -4.44 -2.49 30.60
CA LYS A 28 -3.84 -1.20 30.24
C LYS A 28 -2.47 -1.39 29.60
N SER A 29 -2.38 -1.16 28.30
CA SER A 29 -1.08 -1.06 27.60
C SER A 29 -0.31 0.17 28.10
N GLY A 30 1.02 0.05 28.23
CA GLY A 30 1.92 1.20 28.46
C GLY A 30 1.96 2.17 27.29
N ASN A 31 1.60 1.70 26.09
CA ASN A 31 1.43 2.52 24.90
C ASN A 31 -0.02 2.37 24.40
N PRO A 32 -0.97 3.19 24.89
CA PRO A 32 -2.38 3.09 24.54
C PRO A 32 -2.68 3.44 23.08
N LYS A 33 -1.82 4.25 22.43
CA LYS A 33 -1.93 4.56 21.00
C LYS A 33 -1.34 3.44 20.11
N GLY A 34 -0.70 2.45 20.73
CA GLY A 34 -0.02 1.38 20.02
C GLY A 34 1.18 1.88 19.20
N ARG A 35 1.74 0.99 18.40
CA ARG A 35 2.69 1.38 17.36
C ARG A 35 1.93 2.26 16.35
N PRO A 36 2.44 3.44 15.96
CA PRO A 36 1.82 4.24 14.92
C PRO A 36 1.60 3.40 13.67
N LYS A 37 0.43 3.58 13.05
CA LYS A 37 -0.13 2.67 12.04
C LYS A 37 0.68 2.66 10.73
N GLU A 38 1.48 3.69 10.50
CA GLU A 38 2.23 3.90 9.26
C GLU A 38 3.60 4.51 9.57
N THR A 39 4.64 4.06 8.87
CA THR A 39 5.91 4.79 8.76
C THR A 39 5.78 5.76 7.59
N ARG A 40 5.98 7.07 7.83
CA ARG A 40 6.07 8.05 6.73
C ARG A 40 7.08 7.55 5.72
N ASN A 41 6.64 7.44 4.47
CA ASN A 41 7.46 7.02 3.36
C ASN A 41 7.35 8.06 2.24
N PHE A 42 8.28 8.03 1.29
CA PHE A 42 8.29 9.02 0.22
C PHE A 42 6.97 9.07 -0.57
N LYS A 43 6.29 7.93 -0.74
CA LYS A 43 4.99 7.87 -1.42
C LYS A 43 3.91 8.62 -0.62
N THR A 44 3.85 8.44 0.70
CA THR A 44 2.86 9.15 1.54
C THR A 44 3.11 10.65 1.55
N ASP A 45 4.36 11.07 1.66
CA ASP A 45 4.71 12.50 1.69
C ASP A 45 4.46 13.16 0.32
N LEU A 46 4.76 12.46 -0.78
CA LEU A 46 4.47 12.95 -2.13
C LEU A 46 2.96 13.10 -2.39
N LEU A 47 2.14 12.15 -1.94
CA LEU A 47 0.69 12.23 -2.10
C LEU A 47 0.09 13.37 -1.28
N GLU A 48 0.56 13.57 -0.05
CA GLU A 48 0.16 14.67 0.82
C GLU A 48 0.50 16.02 0.17
N GLU A 49 1.75 16.18 -0.27
CA GLU A 49 2.23 17.38 -0.97
C GLU A 49 1.40 17.69 -2.23
N LEU A 50 1.12 16.68 -3.06
CA LEU A 50 0.33 16.85 -4.29
C LEU A 50 -1.13 17.24 -4.03
N GLN A 51 -1.69 16.83 -2.88
CA GLN A 51 -3.06 17.15 -2.46
C GLN A 51 -3.20 18.56 -1.87
N GLU A 52 -2.12 19.16 -1.39
CA GLU A 52 -2.16 20.53 -0.88
C GLU A 52 -2.68 21.52 -1.92
N THR A 53 -3.41 22.52 -1.47
CA THR A 53 -4.04 23.52 -2.35
C THR A 53 -3.19 24.77 -2.47
N ILE A 54 -3.14 25.31 -3.69
CA ILE A 54 -2.47 26.55 -4.03
C ILE A 54 -3.43 27.47 -4.77
N ALA A 55 -3.24 28.77 -4.62
CA ALA A 55 -3.95 29.78 -5.39
C ALA A 55 -3.24 30.01 -6.73
N ILE A 56 -3.95 29.78 -7.83
CA ILE A 56 -3.47 30.09 -9.18
C ILE A 56 -4.38 31.14 -9.82
N LYS A 57 -3.83 31.99 -10.70
CA LYS A 57 -4.61 32.95 -11.48
C LYS A 57 -4.95 32.33 -12.83
N GLU A 58 -6.23 32.15 -13.11
CA GLU A 58 -6.74 31.56 -14.35
C GLU A 58 -7.79 32.51 -14.95
N SER A 59 -7.58 32.95 -16.19
CA SER A 59 -8.49 33.85 -16.91
C SER A 59 -8.90 35.10 -16.12
N GLY A 60 -7.93 35.68 -15.39
CA GLY A 60 -8.14 36.89 -14.58
C GLY A 60 -8.70 36.66 -13.19
N GLN A 61 -9.19 35.45 -12.86
CA GLN A 61 -9.72 35.11 -11.54
C GLN A 61 -8.73 34.24 -10.76
N THR A 62 -8.66 34.44 -9.44
CA THR A 62 -7.89 33.58 -8.54
C THR A 62 -8.71 32.36 -8.16
N LYS A 63 -8.18 31.16 -8.43
CA LYS A 63 -8.81 29.88 -8.07
C LYS A 63 -7.87 29.07 -7.19
N THR A 64 -8.43 28.46 -6.16
CA THR A 64 -7.73 27.48 -5.32
C THR A 64 -7.87 26.09 -5.93
N VAL A 65 -6.73 25.45 -6.22
CA VAL A 65 -6.67 24.11 -6.79
C VAL A 65 -5.54 23.32 -6.14
N SER A 66 -5.59 21.98 -6.17
CA SER A 66 -4.46 21.18 -5.68
C SER A 66 -3.21 21.36 -6.53
N LYS A 67 -2.02 21.17 -5.94
CA LYS A 67 -0.73 21.22 -6.65
C LYS A 67 -0.73 20.25 -7.83
N GLN A 68 -1.26 19.04 -7.64
CA GLN A 68 -1.42 18.06 -8.72
C GLN A 68 -2.25 18.61 -9.89
N ARG A 69 -3.42 19.20 -9.61
CA ARG A 69 -4.31 19.78 -10.62
C ARG A 69 -3.63 20.95 -11.36
N ALA A 70 -2.89 21.79 -10.63
CA ALA A 70 -2.13 22.89 -11.20
C ALA A 70 -1.02 22.39 -12.14
N MET A 71 -0.24 21.38 -11.73
CA MET A 71 0.80 20.78 -12.57
C MET A 71 0.21 20.20 -13.86
N LEU A 72 -0.91 19.46 -13.76
CA LEU A 72 -1.59 18.93 -14.95
C LEU A 72 -2.07 20.03 -15.89
N LYS A 73 -2.66 21.11 -15.37
CA LYS A 73 -3.08 22.27 -16.19
C LYS A 73 -1.91 22.90 -16.96
N ILE A 74 -0.77 23.08 -16.30
CA ILE A 74 0.42 23.66 -16.94
C ILE A 74 0.97 22.71 -18.00
N LEU A 75 1.03 21.42 -17.69
CA LEU A 75 1.54 20.40 -18.61
C LEU A 75 0.66 20.28 -19.86
N THR A 76 -0.66 20.27 -19.71
CA THR A 76 -1.59 20.21 -20.84
C THR A 76 -1.56 21.49 -21.67
N ALA A 77 -1.47 22.66 -21.04
CA ALA A 77 -1.31 23.92 -21.74
C ALA A 77 -0.05 23.93 -22.63
N LYS A 78 1.09 23.43 -22.12
CA LYS A 78 2.33 23.31 -22.88
C LYS A 78 2.21 22.34 -24.06
N ALA A 79 1.58 21.18 -23.85
CA ALA A 79 1.35 20.22 -24.92
C ALA A 79 0.46 20.81 -26.04
N VAL A 80 -0.61 21.50 -25.67
CA VAL A 80 -1.49 22.20 -26.64
C VAL A 80 -0.75 23.31 -27.40
N GLN A 81 0.23 23.95 -26.75
CA GLN A 81 1.11 24.95 -27.39
C GLN A 81 2.19 24.32 -28.31
N GLY A 82 2.28 22.99 -28.42
CA GLY A 82 3.21 22.30 -29.31
C GLY A 82 4.52 21.84 -28.67
N ASP A 83 4.66 21.89 -27.34
CA ASP A 83 5.81 21.30 -26.66
C ASP A 83 5.77 19.76 -26.80
N ILE A 84 6.62 19.22 -27.67
CA ILE A 84 6.69 17.79 -27.98
C ILE A 84 6.93 16.96 -26.72
N LYS A 85 7.76 17.43 -25.77
CA LYS A 85 8.05 16.68 -24.54
C LYS A 85 6.81 16.62 -23.65
N ALA A 86 6.10 17.73 -23.49
CA ALA A 86 4.86 17.76 -22.74
C ALA A 86 3.79 16.86 -23.37
N THR A 87 3.69 16.86 -24.70
CA THR A 87 2.79 15.99 -25.46
C THR A 87 3.13 14.52 -25.23
N THR A 88 4.39 14.11 -25.34
CA THR A 88 4.81 12.74 -25.07
C THR A 88 4.44 12.29 -23.65
N ILE A 89 4.68 13.14 -22.64
CA ILE A 89 4.33 12.81 -21.25
C ILE A 89 2.82 12.58 -21.11
N ILE A 90 1.99 13.44 -21.71
CA ILE A 90 0.52 13.31 -21.63
C ILE A 90 0.04 12.09 -22.39
N VAL A 91 0.53 11.83 -23.61
CA VAL A 91 0.18 10.64 -24.39
C VAL A 91 0.53 9.38 -23.60
N ASN A 92 1.71 9.31 -22.98
CA ASN A 92 2.11 8.17 -22.16
C ASN A 92 1.22 8.01 -20.92
N LEU A 93 0.83 9.11 -20.27
CA LEU A 93 -0.06 9.08 -19.11
C LEU A 93 -1.46 8.61 -19.51
N VAL A 94 -1.99 9.12 -20.62
CA VAL A 94 -3.29 8.74 -21.19
C VAL A 94 -3.29 7.26 -21.60
N HIS A 95 -2.23 6.81 -22.27
CA HIS A 95 -2.03 5.40 -22.61
C HIS A 95 -2.06 4.53 -21.35
N LYS A 96 -1.29 4.89 -20.32
CA LYS A 96 -1.25 4.12 -19.07
C LYS A 96 -2.61 4.05 -18.38
N LEU A 97 -3.36 5.15 -18.34
CA LEU A 97 -4.69 5.17 -17.69
C LEU A 97 -5.77 4.42 -18.47
N LEU A 98 -5.73 4.48 -19.81
CA LEU A 98 -6.75 3.82 -20.66
C LEU A 98 -6.48 2.32 -20.83
N HIS A 99 -5.23 1.87 -20.76
CA HIS A 99 -4.89 0.45 -20.91
C HIS A 99 -5.02 -0.34 -19.60
N ASP A 100 -4.97 0.30 -18.43
CA ASP A 100 -5.19 -0.34 -17.12
C ASP A 100 -6.64 -0.87 -16.97
N GLU A 101 -7.59 -0.34 -17.75
CA GLU A 101 -8.98 -0.82 -17.80
C GLU A 101 -9.17 -2.00 -18.79
N THR A 102 -8.13 -2.41 -19.50
CA THR A 102 -8.17 -3.50 -20.49
C THR A 102 -7.11 -4.59 -20.30
N SER A 103 -6.36 -4.58 -19.21
CA SER A 103 -5.42 -5.66 -18.89
C SER A 103 -6.10 -6.86 -18.21
N ASP A 104 -7.05 -7.48 -18.92
CA ASP A 104 -7.18 -8.94 -18.95
C ASP A 104 -6.38 -9.53 -20.15
N GLU A 105 -5.67 -8.72 -20.93
CA GLU A 105 -4.87 -9.20 -22.07
C GLU A 105 -3.42 -8.66 -22.05
N ASP A 106 -2.62 -9.12 -21.09
CA ASP A 106 -1.27 -9.54 -21.45
C ASP A 106 -1.40 -10.93 -22.10
N THR A 107 -1.92 -10.99 -23.33
CA THR A 107 -1.59 -12.09 -24.23
C THR A 107 -0.12 -11.92 -24.60
N THR A 108 0.76 -12.26 -23.65
CA THR A 108 2.06 -12.78 -24.03
C THR A 108 1.77 -13.85 -25.08
N ASP A 109 2.30 -13.69 -26.29
CA ASP A 109 2.35 -14.78 -27.26
C ASP A 109 3.05 -15.93 -26.54
N LEU A 110 2.27 -16.84 -25.94
CA LEU A 110 2.83 -18.01 -25.28
C LEU A 110 3.64 -18.73 -26.35
N SER A 111 4.93 -18.91 -26.07
CA SER A 111 5.77 -19.76 -26.90
C SER A 111 5.06 -21.09 -27.10
N ALA A 112 5.21 -21.71 -28.28
CA ALA A 112 4.64 -23.03 -28.57
C ALA A 112 4.99 -24.06 -27.47
N ALA A 113 6.15 -23.88 -26.81
CA ALA A 113 6.54 -24.69 -25.65
C ALA A 113 5.61 -24.52 -24.44
N ASP A 114 5.24 -23.29 -24.10
CA ASP A 114 4.36 -22.99 -22.96
C ASP A 114 2.93 -23.46 -23.23
N GLN A 115 2.45 -23.32 -24.48
CA GLN A 115 1.17 -23.88 -24.91
C GLN A 115 1.13 -25.40 -24.74
N ALA A 116 2.19 -26.10 -25.15
CA ALA A 116 2.28 -27.56 -24.99
C ALA A 116 2.28 -28.00 -23.52
N ILE A 117 2.95 -27.24 -22.63
CA ILE A 117 2.94 -27.51 -21.19
C ILE A 117 1.52 -27.39 -20.62
N LEU A 118 0.78 -26.36 -21.03
CA LEU A 118 -0.60 -26.14 -20.57
C LEU A 118 -1.57 -27.19 -21.10
N GLU A 119 -1.45 -27.60 -22.36
CA GLU A 119 -2.27 -28.69 -22.92
C GLU A 119 -2.00 -30.02 -22.22
N HIS A 120 -0.73 -30.31 -21.93
CA HIS A 120 -0.36 -31.49 -21.15
C HIS A 120 -0.91 -31.42 -19.71
N TYR A 121 -0.87 -30.25 -19.07
CA TYR A 121 -1.48 -30.06 -17.75
C TYR A 121 -3.00 -30.27 -17.77
N LYS A 122 -3.71 -29.66 -18.74
CA LYS A 122 -5.17 -29.78 -18.90
C LYS A 122 -5.58 -31.25 -19.10
N SER A 123 -4.90 -31.96 -19.99
CA SER A 123 -5.18 -33.39 -20.23
C SER A 123 -4.93 -34.26 -19.00
N LYS A 124 -3.89 -33.96 -18.21
CA LYS A 124 -3.61 -34.66 -16.95
C LYS A 124 -4.68 -34.41 -15.89
N VAL A 125 -5.15 -33.17 -15.73
CA VAL A 125 -6.23 -32.82 -14.79
C VAL A 125 -7.52 -33.51 -15.20
N ILE A 126 -7.88 -33.49 -16.50
CA ILE A 126 -9.06 -34.19 -17.01
C ILE A 126 -8.95 -35.70 -16.78
N TYR A 127 -7.77 -36.29 -17.00
CA TYR A 127 -7.52 -37.70 -16.73
C TYR A 127 -7.67 -38.03 -15.24
N GLN A 128 -7.16 -37.17 -14.35
CA GLN A 128 -7.29 -37.33 -12.90
C GLN A 128 -8.76 -37.21 -12.47
N ALA A 129 -9.51 -36.22 -12.98
CA ALA A 129 -10.93 -36.07 -12.71
C ALA A 129 -11.79 -37.24 -13.23
N LYS A 130 -11.43 -37.81 -14.40
CA LYS A 130 -12.05 -39.04 -14.92
C LYS A 130 -11.70 -40.27 -14.08
N LYS A 131 -10.48 -40.34 -13.57
CA LYS A 131 -10.02 -41.42 -12.68
C LYS A 131 -10.66 -41.35 -11.31
N GLU A 132 -10.98 -40.15 -10.83
CA GLU A 132 -11.67 -39.88 -9.56
C GLU A 132 -13.21 -39.89 -9.70
N GLY A 133 -13.73 -40.08 -10.93
CA GLY A 133 -15.14 -40.35 -11.18
C GLY A 133 -16.07 -39.13 -11.21
N GLU A 134 -15.53 -37.91 -11.28
CA GLU A 134 -16.32 -36.68 -11.21
C GLU A 134 -16.80 -36.14 -12.57
N ILE A 135 -16.32 -36.68 -13.71
CA ILE A 135 -16.75 -36.24 -15.05
C ILE A 135 -16.93 -37.46 -15.97
N LYS A 136 -18.15 -37.67 -16.49
CA LYS A 136 -18.48 -38.67 -17.53
C LYS A 136 -18.06 -38.19 -18.91
#